data_AF-A0A519ZQ46-F1
#
_entry.id   AF-A0A519ZQ46-F1
#
_cell.length_a   1.000
_cell.length_b   1.000
_cell.length_c   1.000
_cell.angle_alpha   90.00
_cell.angle_beta   90.00
_cell.angle_gamma   90.00
#
_symmetry.space_group_name_H-M   'P 1'
#
loop_
_entity.id
_entity.type
_entity.pdbx_description
1 polymer ?
#
loop_
_entity_poly.entity_id
_entity_poly.type
_entity_poly.pdbx_seq_one_letter_code
_entity_poly.pdbx_strand_id
1 'polypeptide(L)'
;MSFSVLLQRFALLLFVVGFGIRPAAAQPTRYYTDRVITHLNTLNPTDATGHQTGKQAVLAPPALFGVASLKLGFANRNPTGSKAGLVVNSGGVLVLAALTGLVINTYLAPSTEPQQSIKLSQLLSLQVLNAGAATAEFTATKPFDQIELAAGGLLNAYTLGLVEAYADVPAPLPVSLVAFQGKATPGGVQLSWQTASELRNAYFAVERAANGEAATFAEIGRVAGAGSTSQGRSYQFTDAAPGPVGYYRLRQVDTDGQVHYSPLVVVQAAPASHLTAYPNPATSTLFVTSPGEAHLTLFNSQGQPLRRYELTAGQQTLEISSLPAGIYYLRDAATGQSTQFVKVGGQ
;
A
#
# COMPACT_ATOMS: atom_id res chain seq x y z
N MET A 1 56.63 -8.53 -19.50
CA MET A 1 55.74 -7.85 -18.53
C MET A 1 54.83 -6.91 -19.29
N SER A 2 53.58 -6.83 -18.85
CA SER A 2 52.32 -6.54 -19.55
C SER A 2 52.21 -5.44 -20.62
N PHE A 3 51.32 -5.77 -21.57
CA PHE A 3 50.68 -5.00 -22.64
C PHE A 3 49.49 -4.14 -22.14
N SER A 4 49.19 -3.07 -22.89
CA SER A 4 47.85 -2.52 -23.23
C SER A 4 47.05 -1.72 -22.19
N VAL A 5 46.72 -0.43 -22.43
CA VAL A 5 45.53 0.14 -23.17
C VAL A 5 44.68 0.87 -22.11
N LEU A 6 43.94 1.96 -22.28
CA LEU A 6 43.73 3.03 -23.26
C LEU A 6 42.56 3.84 -22.65
N LEU A 7 42.43 5.10 -23.05
CA LEU A 7 41.17 5.80 -23.29
C LEU A 7 40.41 6.55 -22.15
N GLN A 8 40.20 7.83 -22.49
CA GLN A 8 39.03 8.68 -22.20
C GLN A 8 38.78 9.18 -20.77
N ARG A 9 39.22 10.43 -20.56
CA ARG A 9 38.65 11.37 -19.59
C ARG A 9 37.58 12.22 -20.27
N PHE A 10 36.59 12.64 -19.47
CA PHE A 10 35.43 13.51 -19.74
C PHE A 10 34.10 12.82 -20.11
N ALA A 11 33.41 12.34 -19.08
CA ALA A 11 31.95 12.43 -18.99
C ALA A 11 31.60 13.16 -17.68
N LEU A 12 31.17 14.41 -17.80
CA LEU A 12 30.63 15.23 -16.73
C LEU A 12 29.23 14.68 -16.40
N LEU A 13 29.15 13.78 -15.42
CA LEU A 13 27.88 13.31 -14.89
C LEU A 13 27.33 14.41 -13.96
N LEU A 14 26.30 15.13 -14.42
CA LEU A 14 25.47 15.96 -13.55
C LEU A 14 24.78 15.03 -12.54
N PHE A 15 25.34 14.92 -11.33
CA PHE A 15 24.61 14.43 -10.17
C PHE A 15 23.64 15.54 -9.77
N VAL A 16 22.43 15.50 -10.33
CA VAL A 16 21.31 16.21 -9.71
C VAL A 16 21.07 15.51 -8.39
N VAL A 17 21.50 16.15 -7.31
CA VAL A 17 21.12 15.83 -5.94
C VAL A 17 19.60 16.08 -5.86
N GLY A 18 18.83 15.11 -6.30
CA GLY A 18 17.45 14.97 -5.89
C GLY A 18 17.48 14.61 -4.41
N PHE A 19 17.32 15.61 -3.54
CA PHE A 19 16.77 15.41 -2.20
C PHE A 19 15.36 14.86 -2.38
N GLY A 20 15.26 13.59 -2.77
CA GLY A 20 14.08 12.80 -2.53
C GLY A 20 13.99 12.70 -1.02
N ILE A 21 13.14 13.52 -0.41
CA ILE A 21 12.67 13.30 0.95
C ILE A 21 12.06 11.90 0.90
N ARG A 22 12.84 10.89 1.31
CA ARG A 22 12.28 9.58 1.62
C ARG A 22 11.28 9.87 2.74
N PRO A 23 9.97 9.64 2.55
CA PRO A 23 9.04 9.79 3.66
C PRO A 23 9.57 8.92 4.79
N ALA A 24 9.72 9.50 5.98
CA ALA A 24 10.11 8.76 7.17
C ALA A 24 9.18 7.55 7.27
N ALA A 25 9.74 6.34 7.24
CA ALA A 25 8.94 5.14 7.42
C ALA A 25 8.14 5.33 8.71
N ALA A 26 6.81 5.25 8.60
CA ALA A 26 5.94 5.37 9.75
C ALA A 26 6.41 4.37 10.81
N GLN A 27 6.78 4.88 11.99
CA GLN A 27 7.26 4.03 13.06
C GLN A 27 6.13 3.11 13.52
N PRO A 28 6.41 1.83 13.81
CA PRO A 28 5.41 0.91 14.32
C PRO A 28 4.79 1.47 15.61
N THR A 29 3.49 1.24 15.78
CA THR A 29 2.81 1.61 17.03
C THR A 29 3.01 0.49 18.05
N ARG A 30 3.59 0.81 19.20
CA ARG A 30 3.78 -0.14 20.30
C ARG A 30 2.52 -0.22 21.17
N TYR A 31 1.98 -1.42 21.30
CA TYR A 31 0.87 -1.75 22.21
C TYR A 31 1.36 -2.63 23.34
N TYR A 32 0.86 -2.37 24.54
CA TYR A 32 1.14 -3.17 25.73
C TYR A 32 -0.11 -3.96 26.12
N THR A 33 0.11 -5.07 26.83
CA THR A 33 -1.00 -5.82 27.41
C THR A 33 -1.70 -5.00 28.50
N ASP A 34 -3.04 -5.08 28.53
CA ASP A 34 -3.90 -4.27 29.41
C ASP A 34 -4.67 -5.13 30.44
N ARG A 35 -4.63 -6.46 30.29
CA ARG A 35 -5.36 -7.37 31.18
C ARG A 35 -4.69 -8.74 31.31
N VAL A 36 -4.89 -9.37 32.47
CA VAL A 36 -4.56 -10.77 32.73
C VAL A 36 -5.76 -11.64 32.36
N ILE A 37 -5.52 -12.76 31.66
CA ILE A 37 -6.56 -13.73 31.26
C ILE A 37 -6.46 -15.01 32.09
N THR A 38 -5.27 -15.61 32.19
CA THR A 38 -5.00 -16.82 33.01
C THR A 38 -3.58 -16.75 33.58
N HIS A 39 -3.33 -17.38 34.73
CA HIS A 39 -2.10 -17.12 35.49
C HIS A 39 -1.70 -18.29 36.41
N LEU A 40 -1.58 -19.50 35.86
CA LEU A 40 -1.27 -20.72 36.61
C LEU A 40 0.15 -20.69 37.20
N ASN A 41 0.29 -20.93 38.51
CA ASN A 41 1.58 -20.89 39.23
C ASN A 41 2.34 -19.56 39.06
N THR A 42 1.61 -18.45 39.19
CA THR A 42 2.18 -17.10 39.12
C THR A 42 1.95 -16.32 40.41
N LEU A 43 2.91 -15.48 40.78
CA LEU A 43 2.76 -14.48 41.84
C LEU A 43 2.66 -13.10 41.20
N ASN A 44 1.82 -12.24 41.75
CA ASN A 44 1.57 -10.87 41.27
C ASN A 44 1.29 -10.77 39.76
N PRO A 45 0.39 -11.57 39.17
CA PRO A 45 0.22 -11.66 37.72
C PRO A 45 -0.18 -10.33 37.05
N THR A 46 -0.84 -9.44 37.78
CA THR A 46 -1.24 -8.11 37.31
C THR A 46 -0.06 -7.15 37.13
N ASP A 47 1.10 -7.42 37.75
CA ASP A 47 2.28 -6.58 37.62
C ASP A 47 2.92 -6.66 36.23
N ALA A 48 2.54 -7.65 35.41
CA ALA A 48 2.91 -7.72 33.99
C ALA A 48 1.91 -7.00 33.07
N THR A 49 0.85 -6.39 33.61
CA THR A 49 -0.12 -5.58 32.85
C THR A 49 0.19 -4.09 32.99
N GLY A 50 0.11 -3.37 31.87
CA GLY A 50 0.56 -1.98 31.80
C GLY A 50 2.08 -1.82 31.87
N HIS A 51 2.59 -0.70 31.38
CA HIS A 51 4.01 -0.38 31.40
C HIS A 51 4.39 0.22 32.77
N GLN A 52 4.49 -0.63 33.80
CA GLN A 52 4.87 -0.21 35.16
C GLN A 52 6.34 -0.51 35.42
N THR A 53 7.15 0.53 35.56
CA THR A 53 8.57 0.40 35.87
C THR A 53 8.78 -0.20 37.27
N GLY A 54 9.62 -1.24 37.36
CA GLY A 54 10.05 -1.82 38.64
C GLY A 54 9.11 -2.85 39.27
N LYS A 55 8.03 -3.25 38.58
CA LYS A 55 7.18 -4.38 38.98
C LYS A 55 7.35 -5.55 38.02
N GLN A 56 7.04 -6.76 38.50
CA GLN A 56 7.09 -7.97 37.69
C GLN A 56 6.11 -9.02 38.22
N ALA A 57 5.40 -9.68 37.32
CA ALA A 57 4.77 -10.95 37.62
C ALA A 57 5.84 -12.02 37.73
N VAL A 58 5.63 -13.03 38.56
CA VAL A 58 6.65 -14.06 38.82
C VAL A 58 6.07 -15.42 38.49
N LEU A 59 6.65 -16.10 37.49
CA LEU A 59 6.35 -17.50 37.21
C LEU A 59 7.14 -18.35 38.20
N ALA A 60 6.42 -18.95 39.13
CA ALA A 60 6.97 -19.80 40.17
C ALA A 60 7.03 -21.26 39.68
N PRO A 61 8.09 -22.01 40.04
CA PRO A 61 8.15 -23.43 39.76
C PRO A 61 6.97 -24.15 40.44
N PRO A 62 6.25 -25.04 39.73
CA PRO A 62 5.16 -25.78 40.34
C PRO A 62 5.69 -26.76 41.39
N ALA A 63 4.97 -26.91 42.51
CA ALA A 63 5.38 -27.76 43.63
C ALA A 63 5.39 -29.27 43.31
N LEU A 64 4.64 -29.69 42.28
CA LEU A 64 4.55 -31.04 41.71
C LEU A 64 4.40 -30.91 40.18
N PHE A 65 4.57 -31.99 39.41
CA PHE A 65 4.42 -32.00 37.93
C PHE A 65 3.29 -31.06 37.46
N GLY A 66 3.64 -30.06 36.65
CA GLY A 66 2.68 -29.02 36.26
C GLY A 66 3.29 -28.02 35.27
N VAL A 67 2.44 -27.15 34.75
CA VAL A 67 2.82 -26.03 33.88
C VAL A 67 2.72 -24.75 34.70
N ALA A 68 3.71 -23.86 34.62
CA ALA A 68 3.53 -22.48 35.03
C ALA A 68 3.20 -21.66 33.80
N SER A 69 2.13 -20.86 33.83
CA SER A 69 1.79 -20.01 32.69
C SER A 69 1.18 -18.69 33.09
N LEU A 70 1.46 -17.67 32.29
CA LEU A 70 0.87 -16.34 32.41
C LEU A 70 0.39 -15.89 31.04
N LYS A 71 -0.93 -15.73 30.89
CA LYS A 71 -1.61 -15.29 29.69
C LYS A 71 -2.14 -13.88 29.86
N LEU A 72 -1.77 -13.02 28.92
CA LEU A 72 -2.08 -11.61 28.90
C LEU A 72 -2.86 -11.27 27.63
N GLY A 73 -3.77 -10.30 27.73
CA GLY A 73 -4.59 -9.79 26.63
C GLY A 73 -4.15 -8.41 26.17
N PHE A 74 -4.36 -8.14 24.88
CA PHE A 74 -4.28 -6.80 24.30
C PHE A 74 -5.70 -6.25 24.10
N ALA A 75 -5.84 -4.93 24.22
CA ALA A 75 -7.10 -4.22 23.94
C ALA A 75 -7.58 -4.46 22.50
N ASN A 76 -6.62 -4.48 21.56
CA ASN A 76 -6.86 -4.63 20.13
C ASN A 76 -6.16 -5.87 19.57
N ARG A 77 -6.71 -6.39 18.48
CA ARG A 77 -6.10 -7.47 17.69
C ARG A 77 -4.82 -6.97 17.00
N ASN A 78 -3.73 -7.71 17.17
CA ASN A 78 -2.48 -7.51 16.45
C ASN A 78 -2.46 -8.31 15.14
N PRO A 79 -2.14 -7.70 13.98
CA PRO A 79 -2.10 -8.38 12.69
C PRO A 79 -0.86 -9.28 12.54
N THR A 80 -0.89 -10.15 11.52
CA THR A 80 0.31 -10.85 11.04
C THR A 80 1.43 -9.86 10.70
N GLY A 81 2.68 -10.21 11.01
CA GLY A 81 3.85 -9.34 10.82
C GLY A 81 4.15 -8.42 11.99
N SER A 82 3.28 -8.38 13.02
CA SER A 82 3.57 -7.66 14.27
C SER A 82 4.83 -8.20 14.94
N LYS A 83 5.73 -7.31 15.35
CA LYS A 83 6.87 -7.68 16.20
C LYS A 83 6.37 -7.72 17.63
N ALA A 84 6.32 -8.89 18.24
CA ALA A 84 5.87 -9.07 19.61
C ALA A 84 7.04 -9.46 20.51
N GLY A 85 6.96 -9.09 21.78
CA GLY A 85 8.03 -9.37 22.73
C GLY A 85 7.58 -9.49 24.17
N LEU A 86 8.42 -10.16 24.95
CA LEU A 86 8.33 -10.27 26.41
C LEU A 86 9.62 -9.75 27.02
N VAL A 87 9.52 -8.96 28.07
CA VAL A 87 10.67 -8.58 28.91
C VAL A 87 10.66 -9.47 30.14
N VAL A 88 11.65 -10.35 30.24
CA VAL A 88 11.79 -11.28 31.37
C VAL A 88 13.00 -10.92 32.21
N ASN A 89 12.94 -11.21 33.51
CA ASN A 89 14.02 -10.97 34.46
C ASN A 89 14.26 -12.23 35.29
N SER A 90 15.49 -12.74 35.32
CA SER A 90 15.86 -13.93 36.09
C SER A 90 16.56 -13.63 37.42
N GLY A 91 16.75 -12.35 37.78
CA GLY A 91 17.48 -11.95 39.00
C GLY A 91 18.97 -12.35 39.01
N GLY A 92 19.52 -12.76 37.85
CA GLY A 92 20.86 -13.31 37.66
C GLY A 92 21.12 -13.67 36.19
N VAL A 93 22.22 -14.37 35.88
CA VAL A 93 22.55 -14.79 34.50
C VAL A 93 21.50 -15.79 33.99
N LEU A 94 20.77 -15.41 32.94
CA LEU A 94 19.80 -16.27 32.27
C LEU A 94 20.54 -17.43 31.57
N VAL A 95 20.52 -18.62 32.16
CA VAL A 95 21.21 -19.79 31.61
C VAL A 95 20.37 -20.41 30.50
N LEU A 96 20.99 -20.74 29.36
CA LEU A 96 20.34 -21.30 28.18
C LEU A 96 19.49 -22.56 28.49
N ALA A 97 19.90 -23.34 29.50
CA ALA A 97 19.16 -24.50 30.00
C ALA A 97 17.76 -24.12 30.54
N ALA A 98 17.61 -22.99 31.24
CA ALA A 98 16.33 -22.53 31.76
C ALA A 98 15.34 -22.12 30.65
N LEU A 99 15.83 -21.82 29.45
CA LEU A 99 15.02 -21.41 28.29
C LEU A 99 14.42 -22.58 27.51
N THR A 100 14.96 -23.80 27.71
CA THR A 100 14.55 -24.98 26.95
C THR A 100 13.11 -25.42 27.21
N GLY A 101 12.59 -25.16 28.41
CA GLY A 101 11.22 -25.47 28.80
C GLY A 101 10.23 -24.31 28.59
N LEU A 102 10.69 -23.15 28.12
CA LEU A 102 9.85 -21.96 27.96
C LEU A 102 9.31 -21.83 26.54
N VAL A 103 8.02 -21.59 26.42
CA VAL A 103 7.29 -21.42 25.17
C VAL A 103 6.43 -20.16 25.24
N ILE A 104 6.47 -19.34 24.19
CA ILE A 104 5.51 -18.27 23.94
C ILE A 104 4.41 -18.84 23.06
N ASN A 105 3.17 -18.77 23.50
CA ASN A 105 2.00 -19.06 22.69
C ASN A 105 1.26 -17.75 22.38
N THR A 106 0.78 -17.61 21.15
CA THR A 106 -0.15 -16.53 20.78
C THR A 106 -1.53 -17.11 20.49
N TYR A 107 -2.58 -16.36 20.80
CA TYR A 107 -3.97 -16.80 20.59
C TYR A 107 -4.77 -15.71 19.90
N LEU A 108 -5.84 -16.13 19.24
CA LEU A 108 -6.86 -15.25 18.70
C LEU A 108 -8.22 -15.68 19.25
N ALA A 109 -8.86 -14.87 20.09
CA ALA A 109 -10.18 -15.16 20.61
C ALA A 109 -11.19 -15.40 19.46
N PRO A 110 -12.14 -16.36 19.61
CA PRO A 110 -12.38 -17.18 20.81
C PRO A 110 -11.57 -18.49 20.86
N SER A 111 -10.60 -18.70 19.97
CA SER A 111 -9.82 -19.95 19.94
C SER A 111 -9.05 -20.17 21.24
N THR A 112 -9.18 -21.37 21.79
CA THR A 112 -8.36 -21.85 22.92
C THR A 112 -7.05 -22.49 22.47
N GLU A 113 -6.91 -22.81 21.19
CA GLU A 113 -5.69 -23.36 20.61
C GLU A 113 -4.71 -22.25 20.21
N PRO A 114 -3.39 -22.44 20.44
CA PRO A 114 -2.36 -21.51 20.00
C PRO A 114 -2.38 -21.31 18.47
N GLN A 115 -2.29 -20.06 18.03
CA GLN A 115 -2.10 -19.70 16.62
C GLN A 115 -0.64 -19.90 16.18
N GLN A 116 0.28 -19.65 17.11
CA GLN A 116 1.73 -19.79 16.91
C GLN A 116 2.38 -20.07 18.27
N SER A 117 3.27 -21.06 18.30
CA SER A 117 4.08 -21.42 19.47
C SER A 117 5.56 -21.25 19.14
N ILE A 118 6.29 -20.55 20.01
CA ILE A 118 7.71 -20.25 19.84
C ILE A 118 8.46 -20.70 21.08
N LYS A 119 9.46 -21.59 20.92
CA LYS A 119 10.34 -21.96 22.03
C LYS A 119 11.35 -20.83 22.25
N LEU A 120 11.54 -20.38 23.50
CA LEU A 120 12.47 -19.28 23.79
C LEU A 120 13.90 -19.62 23.41
N SER A 121 14.29 -20.90 23.53
CA SER A 121 15.61 -21.38 23.10
C SER A 121 15.90 -21.21 21.60
N GLN A 122 14.88 -20.93 20.78
CA GLN A 122 15.00 -20.72 19.34
C GLN A 122 15.04 -19.23 18.95
N LEU A 123 14.89 -18.31 19.91
CA LEU A 123 14.95 -16.88 19.65
C LEU A 123 16.40 -16.42 19.53
N LEU A 124 16.76 -15.88 18.36
CA LEU A 124 18.14 -15.60 17.93
C LEU A 124 18.79 -14.37 18.62
N SER A 125 18.06 -13.63 19.44
CA SER A 125 18.55 -12.38 20.03
C SER A 125 17.94 -12.14 21.41
N LEU A 126 18.50 -12.78 22.43
CA LEU A 126 18.38 -12.29 23.80
C LEU A 126 19.39 -11.15 23.97
N GLN A 127 18.93 -9.92 23.84
CA GLN A 127 19.72 -8.79 24.30
C GLN A 127 19.70 -8.81 25.83
N VAL A 128 20.84 -9.16 26.44
CA VAL A 128 21.01 -9.03 27.89
C VAL A 128 21.01 -7.54 28.21
N LEU A 129 19.94 -7.07 28.84
CA LEU A 129 19.86 -5.73 29.40
C LEU A 129 20.67 -5.70 30.71
N ASN A 130 21.00 -4.50 31.18
CA ASN A 130 21.56 -4.33 32.52
C ASN A 130 20.64 -4.98 33.57
N ALA A 131 21.23 -5.53 34.64
CA ALA A 131 20.51 -6.09 35.79
C ALA A 131 19.69 -7.40 35.57
N GLY A 132 20.09 -8.25 34.62
CA GLY A 132 19.54 -9.61 34.51
C GLY A 132 18.17 -9.71 33.81
N ALA A 133 17.74 -8.62 33.16
CA ALA A 133 16.59 -8.63 32.26
C ALA A 133 17.01 -9.02 30.84
N ALA A 134 16.13 -9.71 30.12
CA ALA A 134 16.31 -10.07 28.74
C ALA A 134 15.01 -9.86 27.97
N THR A 135 15.12 -9.38 26.74
CA THR A 135 13.99 -9.25 25.83
C THR A 135 13.92 -10.45 24.90
N ALA A 136 12.79 -11.14 24.89
CA ALA A 136 12.47 -12.20 23.96
C ALA A 136 11.52 -11.65 22.89
N GLU A 137 12.04 -11.35 21.69
CA GLU A 137 11.25 -10.80 20.57
C GLU A 137 11.06 -11.80 19.44
N PHE A 138 9.91 -11.72 18.76
CA PHE A 138 9.60 -12.50 17.56
C PHE A 138 8.68 -11.74 16.60
N THR A 139 8.67 -12.16 15.34
CA THR A 139 7.69 -11.68 14.36
C THR A 139 6.51 -12.66 14.28
N ALA A 140 5.29 -12.17 14.52
CA ALA A 140 4.08 -12.96 14.47
C ALA A 140 3.76 -13.39 13.03
N THR A 141 3.55 -14.70 12.80
CA THR A 141 3.17 -15.25 11.48
C THR A 141 1.66 -15.38 11.33
N LYS A 142 0.92 -15.24 12.43
CA LYS A 142 -0.54 -15.27 12.50
C LYS A 142 -1.04 -14.09 13.35
N PRO A 143 -2.28 -13.62 13.14
CA PRO A 143 -2.86 -12.57 13.96
C PRO A 143 -3.18 -13.09 15.37
N PHE A 144 -3.08 -12.22 16.37
CA PHE A 144 -3.30 -12.58 17.77
C PHE A 144 -3.83 -11.40 18.59
N ASP A 145 -4.53 -11.66 19.68
CA ASP A 145 -4.98 -10.67 20.67
C ASP A 145 -4.58 -11.07 22.10
N GLN A 146 -3.90 -12.21 22.26
CA GLN A 146 -3.42 -12.71 23.55
C GLN A 146 -2.04 -13.34 23.37
N ILE A 147 -1.21 -13.23 24.40
CA ILE A 147 0.11 -13.84 24.49
C ILE A 147 0.21 -14.60 25.81
N GLU A 148 0.75 -15.80 25.79
CA GLU A 148 1.02 -16.61 26.96
C GLU A 148 2.51 -16.96 27.01
N LEU A 149 3.13 -16.76 28.16
CA LEU A 149 4.39 -17.40 28.49
C LEU A 149 4.09 -18.66 29.30
N ALA A 150 4.45 -19.82 28.78
CA ALA A 150 4.24 -21.11 29.42
C ALA A 150 5.59 -21.81 29.65
N ALA A 151 5.74 -22.41 30.82
CA ALA A 151 6.88 -23.23 31.22
C ALA A 151 6.42 -24.67 31.40
N GLY A 152 6.91 -25.56 30.54
CA GLY A 152 6.68 -27.00 30.62
C GLY A 152 7.88 -27.75 31.22
N GLY A 153 7.61 -28.76 32.04
CA GLY A 153 8.63 -29.60 32.67
C GLY A 153 9.13 -29.06 34.01
N LEU A 154 10.20 -29.65 34.55
CA LEU A 154 10.85 -29.16 35.76
C LEU A 154 11.45 -27.78 35.47
N LEU A 155 10.80 -26.72 35.94
CA LEU A 155 11.48 -25.45 36.19
C LEU A 155 12.52 -25.72 37.27
N ASN A 156 13.75 -26.03 36.87
CA ASN A 156 14.84 -26.35 37.79
C ASN A 156 15.07 -25.16 38.73
N ALA A 157 14.46 -25.08 39.92
CA ALA A 157 14.70 -24.07 40.97
C ALA A 157 14.69 -22.57 40.58
N TYR A 158 14.43 -22.21 39.32
CA TYR A 158 14.51 -20.84 38.83
C TYR A 158 13.15 -20.19 38.86
N THR A 159 13.15 -18.96 39.35
CA THR A 159 11.99 -18.06 39.35
C THR A 159 12.18 -17.09 38.18
N LEU A 160 11.18 -16.96 37.32
CA LEU A 160 11.23 -16.05 36.17
C LEU A 160 10.28 -14.88 36.40
N GLY A 161 10.82 -13.68 36.49
CA GLY A 161 10.04 -12.45 36.43
C GLY A 161 9.61 -12.14 35.00
N LEU A 162 8.35 -11.80 34.80
CA LEU A 162 7.84 -11.16 33.59
C LEU A 162 7.54 -9.70 33.95
N VAL A 163 8.28 -8.79 33.35
CA VAL A 163 8.12 -7.35 33.57
C VAL A 163 6.98 -6.84 32.71
N GLU A 164 7.00 -7.14 31.41
CA GLU A 164 5.98 -6.68 30.48
C GLU A 164 5.90 -7.54 29.21
N ALA A 165 4.77 -7.43 28.53
CA ALA A 165 4.52 -7.97 27.20
C ALA A 165 4.04 -6.86 26.26
N TYR A 166 4.57 -6.83 25.04
CA TYR A 166 4.23 -5.81 24.04
C TYR A 166 4.13 -6.39 22.63
N ALA A 167 3.48 -5.61 21.76
CA ALA A 167 3.39 -5.84 20.33
C ALA A 167 3.58 -4.51 19.59
N ASP A 168 4.63 -4.45 18.79
CA ASP A 168 4.86 -3.42 17.79
C ASP A 168 4.08 -3.82 16.54
N VAL A 169 2.92 -3.21 16.37
CA VAL A 169 2.13 -3.38 15.15
C VAL A 169 2.86 -2.58 14.07
N PRO A 170 3.38 -3.23 13.00
CA PRO A 170 3.96 -2.50 11.89
C PRO A 170 2.94 -1.47 11.46
N ALA A 171 3.39 -0.23 11.26
CA ALA A 171 2.56 0.75 10.59
C ALA A 171 2.05 0.05 9.33
N PRO A 172 0.73 -0.15 9.20
CA PRO A 172 0.23 -1.03 8.17
C PRO A 172 0.74 -0.48 6.86
N LEU A 173 1.43 -1.34 6.10
CA LEU A 173 1.74 -0.97 4.73
C LEU A 173 0.38 -0.81 4.06
N PRO A 174 0.03 0.41 3.63
CA PRO A 174 -1.19 0.67 2.90
C PRO A 174 -1.18 -0.21 1.67
N VAL A 175 -2.34 -0.83 1.37
CA VAL A 175 -2.58 -1.86 0.32
C VAL A 175 -1.31 -2.37 -0.35
N SER A 176 -1.00 -3.65 -0.15
CA SER A 176 0.12 -4.26 -0.85
C SER A 176 -0.21 -4.46 -2.33
N LEU A 177 0.09 -3.45 -3.14
CA LEU A 177 -0.04 -3.49 -4.59
C LEU A 177 0.97 -4.46 -5.19
N VAL A 178 0.49 -5.51 -5.85
CA VAL A 178 1.32 -6.53 -6.50
C VAL A 178 1.79 -6.05 -7.86
N ALA A 179 0.87 -5.47 -8.63
CA ALA A 179 1.15 -4.96 -9.96
C ALA A 179 0.16 -3.86 -10.31
N PHE A 180 0.63 -2.87 -11.07
CA PHE A 180 -0.20 -1.92 -11.80
C PHE A 180 0.35 -1.83 -13.22
N GLN A 181 -0.53 -2.03 -14.19
CA GLN A 181 -0.18 -2.16 -15.60
C GLN A 181 -1.18 -1.41 -16.46
N GLY A 182 -0.73 -1.03 -17.65
CA GLY A 182 -1.54 -0.32 -18.62
C GLY A 182 -1.26 -0.86 -20.02
N LYS A 183 -2.32 -1.03 -20.81
CA LYS A 183 -2.25 -1.56 -22.17
C LYS A 183 -3.14 -0.73 -23.09
N ALA A 184 -2.59 -0.29 -24.21
CA ALA A 184 -3.37 0.33 -25.27
C ALA A 184 -4.29 -0.71 -25.93
N THR A 185 -5.53 -0.32 -26.20
CA THR A 185 -6.58 -1.12 -26.83
C THR A 185 -7.34 -0.25 -27.84
N PRO A 186 -8.13 -0.84 -28.76
CA PRO A 186 -8.97 -0.05 -29.67
C PRO A 186 -9.99 0.86 -28.96
N GLY A 187 -10.36 0.53 -27.72
CA GLY A 187 -11.28 1.33 -26.90
C GLY A 187 -10.60 2.32 -25.96
N GLY A 188 -9.29 2.57 -26.12
CA GLY A 188 -8.50 3.45 -25.25
C GLY A 188 -7.43 2.69 -24.45
N VAL A 189 -7.04 3.18 -23.27
CA VAL A 189 -6.05 2.53 -22.40
C VAL A 189 -6.74 1.72 -21.30
N GLN A 190 -6.53 0.41 -21.30
CA GLN A 190 -6.95 -0.48 -20.22
C GLN A 190 -5.89 -0.50 -19.13
N LEU A 191 -6.26 -0.07 -17.94
CA LEU A 191 -5.48 -0.17 -16.72
C LEU A 191 -5.96 -1.39 -15.92
N SER A 192 -5.02 -2.12 -15.35
CA SER A 192 -5.31 -3.25 -14.47
C SER A 192 -4.32 -3.29 -13.30
N TRP A 193 -4.82 -3.68 -12.13
CA TRP A 193 -3.98 -3.87 -10.96
C TRP A 193 -4.45 -5.00 -10.07
N GLN A 194 -3.52 -5.48 -9.27
CA GLN A 194 -3.77 -6.51 -8.27
C GLN A 194 -3.24 -6.10 -6.92
N THR A 195 -4.01 -6.39 -5.88
CA THR A 195 -3.63 -6.23 -4.48
C THR A 195 -3.39 -7.62 -3.90
N ALA A 196 -2.39 -7.77 -3.03
CA ALA A 196 -2.20 -8.99 -2.24
C ALA A 196 -3.09 -8.95 -0.98
N SER A 197 -3.27 -7.76 -0.43
CA SER A 197 -4.14 -7.46 0.69
C SER A 197 -4.50 -5.98 0.69
N GLU A 198 -5.61 -5.64 1.33
CA GLU A 198 -6.08 -4.28 1.51
C GLU A 198 -6.40 -4.07 2.99
N LEU A 199 -6.09 -2.90 3.50
CA LEU A 199 -6.47 -2.53 4.85
C LEU A 199 -7.18 -1.19 4.78
N ARG A 200 -8.43 -1.16 5.23
CA ARG A 200 -9.23 0.08 5.30
C ARG A 200 -9.26 0.85 3.98
N ASN A 201 -9.10 0.17 2.83
CA ASN A 201 -9.07 0.81 1.54
C ASN A 201 -10.49 1.23 1.12
N ALA A 202 -10.72 2.54 1.00
CA ALA A 202 -12.01 3.06 0.56
C ALA A 202 -12.14 2.96 -0.96
N TYR A 203 -11.15 3.45 -1.70
CA TYR A 203 -11.13 3.39 -3.17
C TYR A 203 -9.75 3.67 -3.77
N PHE A 204 -9.60 3.30 -5.03
CA PHE A 204 -8.51 3.74 -5.90
C PHE A 204 -9.01 4.86 -6.80
N ALA A 205 -8.43 6.05 -6.67
CA ALA A 205 -8.55 7.10 -7.67
C ALA A 205 -7.52 6.83 -8.78
N VAL A 206 -8.00 6.69 -10.01
CA VAL A 206 -7.15 6.57 -11.19
C VAL A 206 -6.81 7.98 -11.64
N GLU A 207 -5.52 8.29 -11.66
CA GLU A 207 -5.02 9.61 -12.05
C GLU A 207 -4.17 9.53 -13.31
N ARG A 208 -4.29 10.54 -14.16
CA ARG A 208 -3.57 10.67 -15.43
C ARG A 208 -2.91 12.04 -15.55
N ALA A 209 -1.70 12.05 -16.10
CA ALA A 209 -0.98 13.24 -16.53
C ALA A 209 -0.51 13.09 -17.99
N ALA A 210 -0.34 14.22 -18.69
CA ALA A 210 0.18 14.25 -20.06
C ALA A 210 1.71 14.28 -20.12
N ASN A 211 2.37 14.83 -19.09
CA ASN A 211 3.83 15.03 -19.04
C ASN A 211 4.52 14.28 -17.88
N GLY A 212 3.76 13.56 -17.05
CA GLY A 212 4.31 12.78 -15.93
C GLY A 212 4.74 13.60 -14.71
N GLU A 213 4.51 14.92 -14.71
CA GLU A 213 4.80 15.78 -13.56
C GLU A 213 3.79 15.59 -12.43
N ALA A 214 4.26 15.47 -11.19
CA ALA A 214 3.39 15.13 -10.05
C ALA A 214 2.21 16.09 -9.84
N ALA A 215 2.38 17.37 -10.20
CA ALA A 215 1.37 18.41 -10.04
C ALA A 215 0.29 18.42 -11.15
N THR A 216 0.49 17.67 -12.25
CA THR A 216 -0.42 17.68 -13.41
C THR A 216 -1.35 16.47 -13.47
N PHE A 217 -1.27 15.59 -12.48
CA PHE A 217 -2.15 14.44 -12.37
C PHE A 217 -3.59 14.87 -12.05
N ALA A 218 -4.49 14.56 -12.97
CA ALA A 218 -5.93 14.73 -12.79
C ALA A 218 -6.60 13.37 -12.56
N GLU A 219 -7.56 13.33 -11.65
CA GLU A 219 -8.38 12.14 -11.43
C GLU A 219 -9.32 11.94 -12.64
N ILE A 220 -9.25 10.76 -13.25
CA ILE A 220 -10.08 10.39 -14.41
C ILE A 220 -11.17 9.36 -14.06
N GLY A 221 -11.12 8.81 -12.85
CA GLY A 221 -12.14 7.90 -12.35
C GLY A 221 -11.78 7.27 -11.00
N ARG A 222 -12.73 6.53 -10.43
CA ARG A 222 -12.55 5.80 -9.17
C ARG A 222 -13.04 4.37 -9.29
N VAL A 223 -12.38 3.48 -8.56
CA VAL A 223 -12.81 2.10 -8.37
C VAL A 223 -12.86 1.82 -6.88
N ALA A 224 -14.01 1.36 -6.37
CA ALA A 224 -14.19 1.05 -4.97
C ALA A 224 -13.18 -0.02 -4.49
N GLY A 225 -12.59 0.20 -3.32
CA GLY A 225 -11.73 -0.77 -2.66
C GLY A 225 -12.55 -1.84 -1.95
N ALA A 226 -11.88 -2.89 -1.47
CA ALA A 226 -12.50 -3.98 -0.72
C ALA A 226 -12.49 -3.75 0.80
N GLY A 227 -12.16 -2.55 1.28
CA GLY A 227 -12.00 -2.25 2.70
C GLY A 227 -10.78 -2.97 3.29
N SER A 228 -11.02 -3.86 4.25
CA SER A 228 -9.97 -4.66 4.90
C SER A 228 -10.09 -6.13 4.48
N THR A 229 -9.15 -6.61 3.66
CA THR A 229 -9.09 -7.99 3.18
C THR A 229 -7.66 -8.50 3.13
N SER A 230 -7.43 -9.73 3.60
CA SER A 230 -6.15 -10.44 3.42
C SER A 230 -6.11 -11.29 2.15
N GLN A 231 -7.21 -11.34 1.39
CA GLN A 231 -7.27 -12.00 0.09
C GLN A 231 -6.97 -10.99 -1.01
N GLY A 232 -6.18 -11.43 -2.00
CA GLY A 232 -5.85 -10.60 -3.14
C GLY A 232 -7.06 -10.28 -4.01
N ARG A 233 -7.07 -9.09 -4.60
CA ARG A 233 -8.13 -8.60 -5.46
C ARG A 233 -7.57 -8.12 -6.79
N SER A 234 -8.36 -8.26 -7.84
CA SER A 234 -8.04 -7.77 -9.18
C SER A 234 -9.03 -6.69 -9.57
N TYR A 235 -8.52 -5.64 -10.17
CA TYR A 235 -9.28 -4.46 -10.57
C TYR A 235 -8.91 -4.03 -11.98
N GLN A 236 -9.83 -3.31 -12.61
CA GLN A 236 -9.66 -2.79 -13.95
C GLN A 236 -10.35 -1.44 -14.10
N PHE A 237 -9.77 -0.58 -14.93
CA PHE A 237 -10.33 0.71 -15.33
C PHE A 237 -9.94 1.02 -16.77
N THR A 238 -10.84 1.59 -17.56
CA THR A 238 -10.59 1.94 -18.97
C THR A 238 -10.63 3.45 -19.14
N ASP A 239 -9.51 4.03 -19.56
CA ASP A 239 -9.47 5.40 -20.08
C ASP A 239 -9.86 5.37 -21.56
N ALA A 240 -11.09 5.76 -21.87
CA ALA A 240 -11.66 5.70 -23.22
C ALA A 240 -11.18 6.82 -24.15
N ALA A 241 -10.57 7.88 -23.61
CA ALA A 241 -10.08 9.02 -24.39
C ALA A 241 -8.66 9.40 -23.95
N PRO A 242 -7.68 8.50 -24.15
CA PRO A 242 -6.30 8.75 -23.77
C PRO A 242 -5.65 9.74 -24.74
N GLY A 243 -4.73 10.55 -24.21
CA GLY A 243 -3.76 11.26 -25.06
C GLY A 243 -2.78 10.29 -25.74
N PRO A 244 -1.92 10.77 -26.66
CA PRO A 244 -0.94 9.93 -27.37
C PRO A 244 0.03 9.23 -26.40
N VAL A 245 0.39 9.91 -25.31
CA VAL A 245 1.11 9.34 -24.18
C VAL A 245 0.35 9.70 -22.92
N GLY A 246 0.06 8.70 -22.10
CA GLY A 246 -0.54 8.88 -20.78
C GLY A 246 0.39 8.36 -19.68
N TYR A 247 0.59 9.17 -18.65
CA TYR A 247 1.22 8.77 -17.40
C TYR A 247 0.12 8.48 -16.40
N TYR A 248 0.06 7.26 -15.90
CA TYR A 248 -0.99 6.81 -15.00
C TYR A 248 -0.41 6.45 -13.64
N ARG A 249 -1.17 6.74 -12.59
CA ARG A 249 -0.96 6.21 -11.24
C ARG A 249 -2.29 5.92 -10.58
N LEU A 250 -2.25 5.06 -9.58
CA LEU A 250 -3.33 4.91 -8.61
C LEU A 250 -3.01 5.80 -7.42
N ARG A 251 -4.00 6.57 -7.00
CA ARG A 251 -4.08 7.20 -5.70
C ARG A 251 -5.05 6.38 -4.86
N GLN A 252 -4.53 5.48 -4.04
CA GLN A 252 -5.31 4.76 -3.05
C GLN A 252 -5.69 5.72 -1.92
N VAL A 253 -6.94 5.64 -1.49
CA VAL A 253 -7.47 6.42 -0.37
C VAL A 253 -8.07 5.47 0.66
N ASP A 254 -7.57 5.55 1.88
CA ASP A 254 -8.09 4.77 3.00
C ASP A 254 -9.32 5.44 3.63
N THR A 255 -10.09 4.68 4.41
CA THR A 255 -11.30 5.17 5.11
C THR A 255 -11.02 6.26 6.15
N ASP A 256 -9.78 6.42 6.59
CA ASP A 256 -9.31 7.51 7.44
C ASP A 256 -8.74 8.71 6.65
N GLY A 257 -8.80 8.65 5.31
CA GLY A 257 -8.34 9.71 4.41
C GLY A 257 -6.85 9.66 4.06
N GLN A 258 -6.11 8.67 4.56
CA GLN A 258 -4.70 8.51 4.19
C GLN A 258 -4.55 8.12 2.72
N VAL A 259 -3.48 8.63 2.11
CA VAL A 259 -3.28 8.55 0.65
C VAL A 259 -1.95 7.88 0.31
N HIS A 260 -2.00 6.94 -0.62
CA HIS A 260 -0.85 6.20 -1.11
C HIS A 260 -0.85 6.11 -2.63
N TYR A 261 0.32 6.26 -3.23
CA TYR A 261 0.47 6.26 -4.68
C TYR A 261 1.15 4.98 -5.17
N SER A 262 0.65 4.43 -6.27
CA SER A 262 1.34 3.37 -7.00
C SER A 262 2.61 3.90 -7.69
N PRO A 263 3.49 3.00 -8.16
CA PRO A 263 4.41 3.32 -9.24
C PRO A 263 3.68 3.89 -10.46
N LEU A 264 4.40 4.67 -11.26
CA LEU A 264 3.90 5.20 -12.52
C LEU A 264 3.89 4.12 -13.60
N VAL A 265 2.83 4.13 -14.41
CA VAL A 265 2.75 3.39 -15.65
C VAL A 265 2.64 4.38 -16.79
N VAL A 266 3.54 4.26 -17.77
CA VAL A 266 3.49 5.06 -18.99
C VAL A 266 2.92 4.19 -20.10
N VAL A 267 1.84 4.66 -20.72
CA VAL A 267 1.25 3.98 -21.87
C VAL A 267 1.29 4.93 -23.04
N GLN A 268 1.97 4.52 -24.10
CA GLN A 268 1.78 5.10 -25.42
C GLN A 268 0.46 4.53 -25.94
N ALA A 269 -0.57 5.37 -26.00
CA ALA A 269 -1.78 4.99 -26.68
C ALA A 269 -1.43 4.76 -28.15
N ALA A 270 -2.04 3.75 -28.78
CA ALA A 270 -1.91 3.62 -30.23
C ALA A 270 -2.32 4.98 -30.84
N PRO A 271 -1.57 5.52 -31.82
CA PRO A 271 -2.01 6.72 -32.52
C PRO A 271 -3.45 6.48 -32.97
N ALA A 272 -4.32 7.45 -32.70
CA ALA A 272 -5.74 7.32 -33.04
C ALA A 272 -5.83 6.86 -34.50
N SER A 273 -6.51 5.76 -34.81
CA SER A 273 -6.63 5.33 -36.22
C SER A 273 -7.63 6.20 -37.00
N HIS A 274 -8.45 6.97 -36.26
CA HIS A 274 -9.53 7.78 -36.79
C HIS A 274 -9.64 9.13 -36.09
N LEU A 275 -10.14 10.11 -36.83
CA LEU A 275 -10.56 11.40 -36.31
C LEU A 275 -11.72 11.21 -35.30
N THR A 276 -11.57 11.74 -34.09
CA THR A 276 -12.61 11.69 -33.04
C THR A 276 -12.84 13.07 -32.44
N ALA A 277 -14.06 13.32 -31.95
CA ALA A 277 -14.44 14.58 -31.32
C ALA A 277 -15.31 14.36 -30.07
N TYR A 278 -15.00 15.05 -28.98
CA TYR A 278 -15.74 14.97 -27.71
C TYR A 278 -15.62 16.28 -26.89
N PRO A 279 -16.48 16.58 -25.91
CA PRO A 279 -17.70 15.83 -25.59
C PRO A 279 -18.73 15.93 -26.72
N ASN A 280 -19.65 14.99 -26.79
CA ASN A 280 -20.81 15.06 -27.65
C ASN A 280 -22.05 14.64 -26.83
N PRO A 281 -22.95 15.57 -26.47
CA PRO A 281 -23.03 16.97 -26.89
C PRO A 281 -21.95 17.90 -26.30
N ALA A 282 -21.64 19.00 -27.00
CA ALA A 282 -20.63 20.00 -26.62
C ALA A 282 -21.24 21.39 -26.38
N THR A 283 -20.66 22.17 -25.47
CA THR A 283 -21.13 23.52 -25.08
C THR A 283 -20.22 24.64 -25.60
N SER A 284 -18.97 24.72 -25.14
CA SER A 284 -18.03 25.80 -25.51
C SER A 284 -16.76 25.27 -26.15
N THR A 285 -16.30 24.08 -25.74
CA THR A 285 -15.06 23.46 -26.19
C THR A 285 -15.33 22.08 -26.78
N LEU A 286 -14.50 21.71 -27.75
CA LEU A 286 -14.49 20.38 -28.37
C LEU A 286 -13.04 19.90 -28.46
N PHE A 287 -12.75 18.77 -27.82
CA PHE A 287 -11.51 18.03 -27.97
C PHE A 287 -11.58 17.18 -29.22
N VAL A 288 -10.63 17.38 -30.13
CA VAL A 288 -10.52 16.66 -31.39
C VAL A 288 -9.18 15.95 -31.42
N THR A 289 -9.21 14.64 -31.67
CA THR A 289 -7.99 13.81 -31.76
C THR A 289 -7.82 13.34 -33.19
N SER A 290 -6.64 13.61 -33.78
CA SER A 290 -6.29 13.23 -35.14
C SER A 290 -5.20 12.14 -35.18
N PRO A 291 -5.28 11.15 -36.10
CA PRO A 291 -4.20 10.18 -36.38
C PRO A 291 -2.86 10.82 -36.75
N GLY A 292 -2.90 11.99 -37.37
CA GLY A 292 -1.76 12.65 -38.01
C GLY A 292 -2.04 14.14 -38.22
N GLU A 293 -1.19 14.79 -39.00
CA GLU A 293 -1.51 16.14 -39.50
C GLU A 293 -2.81 16.09 -40.30
N ALA A 294 -3.74 17.01 -40.01
CA ALA A 294 -5.05 17.03 -40.63
C ALA A 294 -5.53 18.47 -40.91
N HIS A 295 -6.05 18.68 -42.11
CA HIS A 295 -6.68 19.92 -42.56
C HIS A 295 -8.20 19.78 -42.44
N LEU A 296 -8.74 20.06 -41.25
CA LEU A 296 -10.16 19.87 -40.99
C LEU A 296 -10.98 21.05 -41.49
N THR A 297 -12.09 20.76 -42.15
CA THR A 297 -13.16 21.74 -42.41
C THR A 297 -14.38 21.39 -41.57
N LEU A 298 -14.90 22.38 -40.86
CA LEU A 298 -16.14 22.31 -40.10
C LEU A 298 -17.32 22.64 -41.02
N PHE A 299 -18.32 21.76 -41.04
CA PHE A 299 -19.56 21.91 -41.79
C PHE A 299 -20.75 21.97 -40.85
N ASN A 300 -21.78 22.74 -41.21
CA ASN A 300 -23.10 22.65 -40.59
C ASN A 300 -23.90 21.47 -41.18
N SER A 301 -25.11 21.25 -40.66
CA SER A 301 -26.03 20.20 -41.15
C SER A 301 -26.47 20.34 -42.62
N GLN A 302 -26.28 21.52 -43.23
CA GLN A 302 -26.55 21.78 -44.64
C GLN A 302 -25.32 21.57 -45.53
N GLY A 303 -24.19 21.15 -44.97
CA GLY A 303 -22.94 20.97 -45.70
C GLY A 303 -22.23 22.28 -46.05
N GLN A 304 -22.62 23.41 -45.45
CA GLN A 304 -21.92 24.68 -45.66
C GLN A 304 -20.62 24.71 -44.83
N PRO A 305 -19.46 25.04 -45.43
CA PRO A 305 -18.22 25.16 -44.70
C PRO A 305 -18.22 26.42 -43.84
N LEU A 306 -17.98 26.27 -42.54
CA LEU A 306 -17.98 27.36 -41.57
C LEU A 306 -16.58 27.80 -41.17
N ARG A 307 -15.66 26.84 -40.95
CA ARG A 307 -14.32 27.13 -40.44
C ARG A 307 -13.33 26.04 -40.84
N ARG A 308 -12.04 26.39 -40.89
CA ARG A 308 -10.94 25.44 -41.10
C ARG A 308 -10.04 25.38 -39.87
N TYR A 309 -9.48 24.21 -39.61
CA TYR A 309 -8.54 23.95 -38.53
C TYR A 309 -7.36 23.15 -39.04
N GLU A 310 -6.19 23.53 -38.55
CA GLU A 310 -4.92 22.84 -38.78
C GLU A 310 -4.61 22.05 -37.51
N LEU A 311 -4.64 20.73 -37.61
CA LEU A 311 -4.32 19.85 -36.51
C LEU A 311 -3.00 19.12 -36.73
N THR A 312 -2.24 18.96 -35.66
CA THR A 312 -1.12 18.01 -35.59
C THR A 312 -1.63 16.66 -35.09
N ALA A 313 -0.79 15.62 -35.19
CA ALA A 313 -1.10 14.32 -34.58
C ALA A 313 -1.40 14.47 -33.07
N GLY A 314 -2.43 13.79 -32.59
CA GLY A 314 -2.86 13.84 -31.19
C GLY A 314 -4.08 14.72 -30.95
N GLN A 315 -4.31 15.11 -29.68
CA GLN A 315 -5.49 15.83 -29.24
C GLN A 315 -5.27 17.35 -29.23
N GLN A 316 -6.22 18.10 -29.77
CA GLN A 316 -6.28 19.55 -29.71
C GLN A 316 -7.67 20.03 -29.27
N THR A 317 -7.72 21.21 -28.66
CA THR A 317 -8.97 21.83 -28.21
C THR A 317 -9.42 22.85 -29.24
N LEU A 318 -10.68 22.75 -29.66
CA LEU A 318 -11.33 23.69 -30.56
C LEU A 318 -12.37 24.51 -29.79
N GLU A 319 -12.30 25.83 -29.92
CA GLU A 319 -13.31 26.76 -29.41
C GLU A 319 -14.52 26.79 -30.35
N ILE A 320 -15.68 26.40 -29.82
CA ILE A 320 -16.95 26.28 -30.54
C ILE A 320 -18.07 27.10 -29.90
N SER A 321 -17.75 27.95 -28.92
CA SER A 321 -18.71 28.80 -28.19
C SER A 321 -19.54 29.71 -29.11
N SER A 322 -18.97 30.17 -30.22
CA SER A 322 -19.65 31.01 -31.22
C SER A 322 -20.61 30.26 -32.15
N LEU A 323 -20.62 28.92 -32.12
CA LEU A 323 -21.52 28.12 -32.96
C LEU A 323 -22.93 28.09 -32.36
N PRO A 324 -23.98 28.31 -33.17
CA PRO A 324 -25.36 28.03 -32.78
C PRO A 324 -25.56 26.57 -32.36
N ALA A 325 -26.63 26.29 -31.60
CA ALA A 325 -27.01 24.91 -31.33
C ALA A 325 -27.37 24.19 -32.63
N GLY A 326 -26.85 22.97 -32.82
CA GLY A 326 -27.02 22.23 -34.07
C GLY A 326 -26.07 21.05 -34.22
N ILE A 327 -26.18 20.34 -35.34
CA ILE A 327 -25.31 19.22 -35.69
C ILE A 327 -24.19 19.73 -36.60
N TYR A 328 -22.96 19.33 -36.29
CA TYR A 328 -21.76 19.74 -36.98
C TYR A 328 -20.90 18.54 -37.36
N TYR A 329 -20.18 18.68 -38.47
CA TYR A 329 -19.26 17.68 -38.98
C TYR A 329 -17.87 18.29 -39.15
N LEU A 330 -16.85 17.60 -38.65
CA LEU A 330 -15.46 17.88 -38.99
C LEU A 330 -15.02 16.86 -40.01
N ARG A 331 -14.44 17.31 -41.13
CA ARG A 331 -13.94 16.44 -42.19
C ARG A 331 -12.54 16.85 -42.61
N ASP A 332 -11.66 15.88 -42.71
CA ASP A 332 -10.35 16.02 -43.29
C ASP A 332 -10.44 15.92 -44.82
N ALA A 333 -9.93 16.94 -45.52
CA ALA A 333 -9.94 16.99 -46.98
C ALA A 333 -8.98 15.96 -47.61
N ALA A 334 -7.88 15.61 -46.93
CA ALA A 334 -6.86 14.71 -47.47
C ALA A 334 -7.27 13.24 -47.33
N THR A 335 -7.70 12.84 -46.14
CA THR A 335 -8.03 11.44 -45.84
C THR A 335 -9.51 11.10 -46.06
N GLY A 336 -10.37 12.11 -46.13
CA GLY A 336 -11.82 11.93 -46.17
C GLY A 336 -12.43 11.50 -44.84
N GLN A 337 -11.64 11.31 -43.79
CA GLN A 337 -12.16 10.98 -42.46
C GLN A 337 -13.05 12.11 -41.94
N SER A 338 -14.10 11.73 -41.21
CA SER A 338 -15.00 12.68 -40.60
C SER A 338 -15.50 12.24 -39.24
N THR A 339 -15.85 13.22 -38.40
CA THR A 339 -16.48 13.01 -37.10
C THR A 339 -17.60 14.03 -36.92
N GLN A 340 -18.60 13.69 -36.10
CA GLN A 340 -19.77 14.53 -35.87
C GLN A 340 -19.91 14.87 -34.38
N PHE A 341 -20.45 16.05 -34.11
CA PHE A 341 -20.83 16.44 -32.75
C PHE A 341 -22.10 17.30 -32.75
N VAL A 342 -22.83 17.26 -31.64
CA VAL A 342 -24.00 18.10 -31.38
C VAL A 342 -23.57 19.26 -30.51
N LYS A 343 -23.74 20.50 -30.99
CA LYS A 343 -23.59 21.72 -30.20
C LYS A 343 -24.91 22.01 -29.48
N VAL A 344 -24.84 22.23 -28.18
CA VAL A 344 -25.97 22.71 -27.37
C VAL A 344 -25.71 24.14 -26.89
N GLY A 345 -26.76 24.88 -26.52
CA GLY A 345 -26.61 26.22 -25.93
C GLY A 345 -25.81 26.16 -24.63
N GLY A 346 -24.94 27.15 -24.42
CA GLY A 346 -24.32 27.36 -23.11
C GLY A 346 -25.38 27.86 -22.13
N GLN A 347 -25.41 27.30 -20.92
CA GLN A 347 -26.11 27.93 -19.80
C GLN A 347 -25.36 29.20 -19.37
#